data_AF-A0A3N5YQL7-F1
#
_entry.id   AF-A0A3N5YQL7-F1
#
_cell.length_a   1.000
_cell.length_b   1.000
_cell.length_c   1.000
_cell.angle_alpha   90.00
_cell.angle_beta   90.00
_cell.angle_gamma   90.00
#
_symmetry.space_group_name_H-M   'P 1'
#
loop_
_entity.id
_entity.type
_entity.pdbx_description
1 polymer ?
#
loop_
_entity_poly.entity_id
_entity_poly.type
_entity_poly.pdbx_seq_one_letter_code
_entity_poly.pdbx_strand_id
1 'polypeptide(L)'
;MSIEVIILLVIITAALALFVSGRLRVDVVGLLVLSALALTGLVSAQEALAGFSSPAVVTVWAMFILSAGLTRTGIAQRLGQPLQRFTKRGEALLMAALMAAASLLSALINTVTVAAILLPATMELARRSGRPPSRLLMPLALGCLLGGPFTGISTPPNILVTDALRAAGLRPFGIFEFTPITAAIVAAGIAFVVLAGRRLLPQKAAGASADSLHQLAASYQLDAHLFTLQISAGSPLDGRTLAESRLGSALYLTVLALQRKGILTLAPRPSEVLRAGDTLIVHGRPDHLRRFHGGEHLQIEAPNPAHDRVHRCLVLAEGRVPEKSSLLGATLGQSELRRSHRVHVLAVSGGGAEAVKELRHHLIAAGDRLLVQAEREALEAVGREGLLSDLHFLEAEEVPAAVRGLARLLPVRVPEGSVLAGKDLIESRLGNGFGLTAIGILRGDELLCMPSPQATVQAGDLLLLQGTPQDLQVLDGLQRLEIQAQTSAMAAELESQQIGATEVLLSPRT
;
A
#
# COMPACT_ATOMS: atom_id res chain seq x y z
N MET A 1 -28.59 -25.58 51.91
CA MET A 1 -27.34 -25.50 51.11
C MET A 1 -26.29 -24.84 51.98
N SER A 2 -25.04 -25.31 51.96
CA SER A 2 -23.96 -24.63 52.68
C SER A 2 -23.69 -23.26 52.08
N ILE A 3 -23.26 -22.31 52.90
CA ILE A 3 -22.95 -20.92 52.49
C ILE A 3 -21.91 -20.93 51.36
N GLU A 4 -20.93 -21.81 51.43
CA GLU A 4 -19.89 -22.03 50.41
C GLU A 4 -20.49 -22.38 49.04
N VAL A 5 -21.48 -23.28 48.98
CA VAL A 5 -22.11 -23.68 47.71
C VAL A 5 -22.93 -22.52 47.12
N ILE A 6 -23.57 -21.71 47.97
CA ILE A 6 -24.31 -20.52 47.51
C ILE A 6 -23.33 -19.52 46.88
N ILE A 7 -22.21 -19.24 47.55
CA ILE A 7 -21.17 -18.34 47.04
C ILE A 7 -20.61 -18.85 45.71
N LEU A 8 -20.27 -20.14 45.63
CA LEU A 8 -19.79 -20.76 44.39
C LEU A 8 -20.81 -20.63 43.25
N LEU A 9 -22.09 -20.89 43.52
CA LEU A 9 -23.15 -20.85 42.52
C LEU A 9 -23.39 -19.42 42.02
N VAL A 10 -23.28 -18.42 42.89
CA VAL A 10 -23.30 -17.00 42.50
C VAL A 10 -22.12 -16.66 41.58
N ILE A 11 -20.90 -17.08 41.93
CA ILE A 11 -19.70 -16.84 41.12
C ILE A 11 -19.85 -17.48 39.72
N ILE A 12 -20.28 -18.74 39.64
CA ILE A 12 -20.48 -19.45 38.38
C ILE A 12 -21.57 -18.77 37.53
N THR A 13 -22.70 -18.39 38.15
CA THR A 13 -23.81 -17.75 37.44
C THR A 13 -23.39 -16.37 36.91
N ALA A 14 -22.66 -15.59 37.70
CA ALA A 14 -22.12 -14.31 37.28
C ALA A 14 -21.10 -14.48 36.13
N ALA A 15 -20.22 -15.47 36.20
CA ALA A 15 -19.27 -15.78 35.13
C ALA A 15 -19.99 -16.14 33.82
N LEU A 16 -21.03 -16.97 33.90
CA LEU A 16 -21.85 -17.33 32.74
C LEU A 16 -22.54 -16.11 32.13
N ALA A 17 -23.14 -15.24 32.96
CA ALA A 17 -23.77 -14.02 32.50
C ALA A 17 -22.76 -13.08 31.83
N LEU A 18 -21.54 -12.96 32.37
CA LEU A 18 -20.47 -12.17 31.77
C LEU A 18 -20.01 -12.74 30.43
N PHE A 19 -19.82 -14.06 30.32
CA PHE A 19 -19.48 -14.71 29.05
C PHE A 19 -20.56 -14.50 27.97
N VAL A 20 -21.83 -14.67 28.32
CA VAL A 20 -22.96 -14.46 27.39
C VAL A 20 -23.07 -12.99 26.99
N SER A 21 -22.78 -12.05 27.90
CA SER A 21 -22.86 -10.62 27.62
C SER A 21 -21.79 -10.11 26.65
N GLY A 22 -20.66 -10.81 26.52
CA GLY A 22 -19.53 -10.42 25.65
C GLY A 22 -18.89 -9.07 25.99
N ARG A 23 -19.25 -8.41 27.10
CA ARG A 23 -18.76 -7.07 27.45
C ARG A 23 -17.32 -7.04 27.95
N LEU A 24 -16.89 -8.13 28.58
CA LEU A 24 -15.54 -8.31 29.08
C LEU A 24 -14.84 -9.41 28.28
N ARG A 25 -13.54 -9.25 28.05
CA ARG A 25 -12.73 -10.29 27.42
C ARG A 25 -12.71 -11.55 28.30
N VAL A 26 -12.70 -12.72 27.65
CA VAL A 26 -12.78 -14.04 28.30
C VAL A 26 -11.64 -14.27 29.32
N ASP A 27 -10.45 -13.75 29.02
CA ASP A 27 -9.28 -13.79 29.91
C ASP A 27 -9.51 -12.98 31.20
N VAL A 28 -10.10 -11.79 31.09
CA VAL A 28 -10.46 -10.94 32.23
C VAL A 28 -11.52 -11.62 33.10
N VAL A 29 -12.56 -12.20 32.49
CA VAL A 29 -13.59 -12.94 33.24
C VAL A 29 -12.97 -14.12 33.99
N GLY A 30 -12.05 -14.86 33.37
CA GLY A 30 -11.31 -15.94 34.03
C GLY A 30 -10.51 -15.48 35.25
N LEU A 31 -9.79 -14.35 35.14
CA LEU A 31 -9.04 -13.78 36.27
C LEU A 31 -9.94 -13.28 37.40
N LEU A 32 -11.11 -12.72 37.07
CA LEU A 32 -12.11 -12.30 38.05
C LEU A 32 -12.68 -13.50 38.81
N VAL A 33 -13.00 -14.60 38.11
CA VAL A 33 -13.46 -15.84 38.75
C VAL A 33 -12.39 -16.40 39.67
N LEU A 34 -11.14 -16.50 39.20
CA LEU A 34 -10.03 -16.96 40.03
C LEU A 34 -9.84 -16.09 41.29
N SER A 35 -9.87 -14.77 41.11
CA SER A 35 -9.72 -13.81 42.22
C SER A 35 -10.88 -13.92 43.21
N ALA A 36 -12.11 -14.07 42.73
CA ALA A 36 -13.29 -14.24 43.57
C ALA A 36 -13.21 -15.55 44.38
N LEU A 37 -12.79 -16.66 43.78
CA LEU A 37 -12.61 -17.94 44.46
C LEU A 37 -11.53 -17.87 45.55
N ALA A 38 -10.40 -17.19 45.27
CA ALA A 38 -9.33 -17.01 46.25
C ALA A 38 -9.73 -16.07 47.40
N LEU A 39 -10.39 -14.95 47.11
CA LEU A 39 -10.83 -13.97 48.11
C LEU A 39 -11.95 -14.48 49.01
N THR A 40 -12.83 -15.34 48.48
CA THR A 40 -13.90 -15.97 49.26
C THR A 40 -13.43 -17.16 50.10
N GLY A 41 -12.15 -17.56 49.96
CA GLY A 41 -11.57 -18.68 50.68
C GLY A 41 -12.08 -20.06 50.23
N LEU A 42 -12.83 -20.12 49.12
CA LEU A 42 -13.32 -21.36 48.54
C LEU A 42 -12.18 -22.23 47.97
N VAL A 43 -11.07 -21.58 47.60
CA VAL A 43 -9.88 -22.21 47.05
C VAL A 43 -8.65 -21.57 47.69
N SER A 44 -7.65 -22.37 48.06
CA SER A 44 -6.38 -21.84 48.60
C SER A 44 -5.57 -21.14 47.51
N ALA A 45 -4.65 -20.25 47.90
CA ALA A 45 -3.76 -19.57 46.95
C ALA A 45 -2.92 -20.56 46.12
N GLN A 46 -2.50 -21.68 46.71
CA GLN A 46 -1.75 -22.73 46.01
C GLN A 46 -2.62 -23.45 44.96
N GLU A 47 -3.86 -23.81 45.30
CA GLU A 47 -4.78 -24.46 44.36
C GLU A 47 -5.20 -23.51 43.23
N ALA A 48 -5.38 -22.23 43.52
CA ALA A 48 -5.65 -21.20 42.52
C ALA A 48 -4.50 -21.09 41.51
N LEU A 49 -3.24 -21.15 41.99
CA LEU A 49 -2.06 -21.09 41.11
C LEU A 49 -1.79 -22.42 40.38
N ALA A 50 -2.21 -23.57 40.93
CA ALA A 50 -1.97 -24.89 40.35
C ALA A 50 -2.54 -25.03 38.93
N GLY A 51 -3.67 -24.37 38.63
CA GLY A 51 -4.29 -24.39 37.30
C GLY A 51 -3.39 -23.87 36.17
N PHE A 52 -2.51 -22.90 36.45
CA PHE A 52 -1.55 -22.36 35.47
C PHE A 52 -0.44 -23.34 35.12
N SER A 53 -0.11 -24.26 36.04
CA SER A 53 0.88 -25.32 35.84
C SER A 53 0.29 -26.60 35.27
N SER A 54 -0.99 -26.61 34.88
CA SER A 54 -1.63 -27.82 34.36
C SER A 54 -0.92 -28.29 33.07
N PRO A 55 -0.69 -29.60 32.90
CA PRO A 55 -0.19 -30.16 31.66
C PRO A 55 -1.02 -29.75 30.43
N ALA A 56 -2.32 -29.52 30.64
CA ALA A 56 -3.24 -28.97 29.66
C ALA A 56 -2.77 -27.61 29.09
N VAL A 57 -2.47 -26.64 29.96
CA VAL A 57 -2.02 -25.30 29.56
C VAL A 57 -0.70 -25.36 28.79
N VAL A 58 0.25 -26.17 29.27
CA VAL A 58 1.55 -26.36 28.59
C VAL A 58 1.37 -26.98 27.20
N THR A 59 0.47 -27.96 27.07
CA THR A 59 0.15 -28.58 25.78
C THR A 59 -0.44 -27.57 24.80
N VAL A 60 -1.35 -26.70 25.27
CA VAL A 60 -1.93 -25.63 24.45
C VAL A 60 -0.86 -24.64 23.96
N TRP A 61 0.07 -24.23 24.83
CA TRP A 61 1.20 -23.35 24.44
C TRP A 61 2.09 -23.99 23.37
N ALA A 62 2.48 -25.25 23.55
CA ALA A 62 3.29 -25.98 22.57
C ALA A 62 2.60 -26.08 21.20
N MET A 63 1.27 -26.31 21.19
CA MET A 63 0.48 -26.35 19.96
C MET A 63 0.38 -24.98 19.28
N PHE A 64 0.25 -23.88 20.03
CA PHE A 64 0.29 -22.53 19.45
C PHE A 64 1.64 -22.21 18.81
N ILE A 65 2.75 -22.63 19.44
CA ILE A 65 4.10 -22.47 18.87
C ILE A 65 4.25 -23.29 17.58
N LEU A 66 3.81 -24.56 17.59
CA LEU A 66 3.84 -25.43 16.42
C LEU A 66 2.98 -24.86 15.28
N SER A 67 1.77 -24.40 15.60
CA SER A 67 0.87 -23.70 14.67
C SER A 67 1.54 -22.46 14.05
N ALA A 68 2.20 -21.64 14.85
CA ALA A 68 2.92 -20.46 14.37
C ALA A 68 4.10 -20.84 13.45
N GLY A 69 4.86 -21.88 13.79
CA GLY A 69 5.94 -22.40 12.95
C GLY A 69 5.45 -22.95 11.60
N LEU A 70 4.35 -23.70 11.61
CA LEU A 70 3.75 -24.26 10.39
C LEU A 70 3.14 -23.17 9.48
N THR A 71 2.66 -22.08 10.08
CA THR A 71 2.17 -20.90 9.37
C THR A 71 3.32 -20.11 8.74
N ARG A 72 4.42 -19.87 9.49
CA ARG A 72 5.59 -19.11 9.00
C ARG A 72 6.36 -19.83 7.89
N THR A 73 6.38 -21.17 7.91
CA THR A 73 7.07 -21.99 6.90
C THR A 73 6.31 -22.11 5.58
N GLY A 74 5.06 -21.65 5.51
CA GLY A 74 4.23 -21.70 4.30
C GLY A 74 3.80 -23.11 3.88
N ILE A 75 4.04 -24.13 4.72
CA ILE A 75 3.63 -25.51 4.46
C ILE A 75 2.10 -25.60 4.32
N ALA A 76 1.37 -24.84 5.13
CA ALA A 76 -0.08 -24.77 5.06
C ALA A 76 -0.60 -24.23 3.71
N GLN A 77 0.13 -23.31 3.05
CA GLN A 77 -0.22 -22.83 1.70
C GLN A 77 0.10 -23.89 0.62
N ARG A 78 1.20 -24.64 0.78
CA ARG A 78 1.52 -25.76 -0.12
C ARG A 78 0.51 -26.91 -0.04
N LEU A 79 -0.07 -27.15 1.15
CA LEU A 79 -1.14 -28.13 1.36
C LEU A 79 -2.47 -27.74 0.68
N GLY A 80 -2.67 -26.45 0.35
CA GLY A 80 -3.85 -25.95 -0.37
C GLY A 80 -3.75 -26.01 -1.91
N GLN A 81 -2.55 -26.05 -2.48
CA GLN A 81 -2.34 -26.10 -3.94
C GLN A 81 -2.97 -27.32 -4.66
N PRO A 82 -3.00 -28.55 -4.09
CA PRO A 82 -3.61 -29.71 -4.72
C PRO A 82 -5.12 -29.56 -4.99
N LEU A 83 -5.82 -28.69 -4.24
CA LEU A 83 -7.27 -28.48 -4.41
C LEU A 83 -7.61 -27.89 -5.79
N GLN A 84 -6.68 -27.15 -6.41
CA GLN A 84 -6.89 -26.57 -7.73
C GLN A 84 -7.12 -27.62 -8.83
N ARG A 85 -6.63 -28.86 -8.64
CA ARG A 85 -6.83 -29.98 -9.59
C ARG A 85 -8.26 -30.49 -9.61
N PHE A 86 -9.04 -30.26 -8.55
CA PHE A 86 -10.42 -30.73 -8.42
C PHE A 86 -11.46 -29.76 -9.00
N THR A 87 -11.05 -28.54 -9.37
CA THR A 87 -11.89 -27.49 -9.97
C THR A 87 -12.63 -27.95 -11.24
N LYS A 88 -12.07 -28.91 -11.99
CA LYS A 88 -12.61 -29.37 -13.28
C LYS A 88 -13.63 -30.53 -13.16
N ARG A 89 -13.83 -31.12 -11.97
CA ARG A 89 -14.54 -32.40 -11.80
C ARG A 89 -15.91 -32.30 -11.07
N GLY A 90 -16.44 -31.09 -10.91
CA GLY A 90 -17.79 -30.83 -10.40
C GLY A 90 -17.84 -30.18 -9.01
N GLU A 91 -18.87 -29.37 -8.76
CA GLU A 91 -19.10 -28.62 -7.51
C GLU A 91 -19.10 -29.52 -6.27
N ALA A 92 -19.66 -30.72 -6.45
CA ALA A 92 -19.70 -31.80 -5.50
C ALA A 92 -18.35 -32.16 -4.89
N LEU A 93 -17.44 -32.50 -5.79
CA LEU A 93 -16.12 -33.00 -5.46
C LEU A 93 -15.27 -31.86 -4.92
N LEU A 94 -15.50 -30.64 -5.41
CA LEU A 94 -14.83 -29.44 -4.93
C LEU A 94 -15.17 -29.14 -3.47
N MET A 95 -16.46 -29.15 -3.11
CA MET A 95 -16.91 -28.97 -1.73
C MET A 95 -16.36 -30.07 -0.81
N ALA A 96 -16.43 -31.33 -1.25
CA ALA A 96 -15.92 -32.46 -0.49
C ALA A 96 -14.40 -32.37 -0.27
N ALA A 97 -13.63 -32.06 -1.31
CA ALA A 97 -12.19 -31.90 -1.23
C ALA A 97 -11.80 -30.72 -0.32
N LEU A 98 -12.53 -29.61 -0.42
CA LEU A 98 -12.33 -28.43 0.42
C LEU A 98 -12.59 -28.73 1.90
N MET A 99 -13.72 -29.36 2.21
CA MET A 99 -14.05 -29.77 3.57
C MET A 99 -13.05 -30.77 4.13
N ALA A 100 -12.63 -31.76 3.33
CA ALA A 100 -11.65 -32.75 3.75
C ALA A 100 -10.29 -32.12 4.05
N ALA A 101 -9.80 -31.24 3.17
CA ALA A 101 -8.54 -30.54 3.36
C ALA A 101 -8.58 -29.62 4.58
N ALA A 102 -9.66 -28.85 4.73
CA ALA A 102 -9.88 -27.97 5.88
C ALA A 102 -9.96 -28.77 7.19
N SER A 103 -10.66 -29.91 7.17
CA SER A 103 -10.79 -30.77 8.35
C SER A 103 -9.45 -31.37 8.78
N LEU A 104 -8.68 -31.88 7.82
CA LEU A 104 -7.37 -32.47 8.08
C LEU A 104 -6.37 -31.43 8.58
N LEU A 105 -6.36 -30.23 7.98
CA LEU A 105 -5.48 -29.17 8.43
C LEU A 105 -5.90 -28.65 9.81
N SER A 106 -7.21 -28.60 10.09
CA SER A 106 -7.74 -28.21 11.40
C SER A 106 -7.57 -29.28 12.48
N ALA A 107 -7.30 -30.53 12.10
CA ALA A 107 -6.88 -31.58 13.05
C ALA A 107 -5.48 -31.33 13.61
N LEU A 108 -4.66 -30.57 12.88
CA LEU A 108 -3.25 -30.30 13.17
C LEU A 108 -3.02 -28.88 13.73
N ILE A 109 -3.87 -27.92 13.34
CA ILE A 109 -3.71 -26.50 13.62
C ILE A 109 -5.04 -25.92 14.12
N ASN A 110 -4.98 -24.80 14.86
CA ASN A 110 -6.16 -24.03 15.25
C ASN A 110 -7.07 -23.71 14.05
N THR A 111 -8.38 -23.91 14.25
CA THR A 111 -9.46 -23.72 13.27
C THR A 111 -9.43 -22.34 12.61
N VAL A 112 -9.15 -21.29 13.38
CA VAL A 112 -9.07 -19.89 12.90
C VAL A 112 -7.91 -19.71 11.93
N THR A 113 -6.75 -20.28 12.24
CA THR A 113 -5.55 -20.22 11.40
C THR A 113 -5.80 -20.93 10.07
N VAL A 114 -6.44 -22.10 10.10
CA VAL A 114 -6.78 -22.86 8.90
C VAL A 114 -7.74 -22.11 8.01
N ALA A 115 -8.79 -21.52 8.60
CA ALA A 115 -9.72 -20.67 7.86
C ALA A 115 -8.99 -19.50 7.20
N ALA A 116 -8.12 -18.78 7.92
CA ALA A 116 -7.36 -17.65 7.38
C ALA A 116 -6.44 -18.05 6.21
N ILE A 117 -5.85 -19.25 6.24
CA ILE A 117 -4.94 -19.74 5.20
C ILE A 117 -5.69 -20.23 3.95
N LEU A 118 -6.83 -20.91 4.15
CA LEU A 118 -7.60 -21.49 3.05
C LEU A 118 -8.60 -20.50 2.45
N LEU A 119 -8.96 -19.42 3.15
CA LEU A 119 -9.90 -18.40 2.68
C LEU A 119 -9.47 -17.76 1.35
N PRO A 120 -8.23 -17.24 1.17
CA PRO A 120 -7.81 -16.64 -0.10
C PRO A 120 -7.84 -17.65 -1.26
N ALA A 121 -7.35 -18.87 -1.01
CA ALA A 121 -7.37 -19.94 -2.01
C ALA A 121 -8.80 -20.35 -2.40
N THR A 122 -9.73 -20.33 -1.43
CA THR A 122 -11.14 -20.63 -1.65
C THR A 122 -11.85 -19.52 -2.40
N MET A 123 -11.53 -18.26 -2.14
CA MET A 123 -12.04 -17.11 -2.89
C MET A 123 -11.57 -17.14 -4.35
N GLU A 124 -10.28 -17.40 -4.58
CA GLU A 124 -9.75 -17.53 -5.93
C GLU A 124 -10.38 -18.70 -6.69
N LEU A 125 -10.65 -19.81 -5.99
CA LEU A 125 -11.34 -20.96 -6.54
C LEU A 125 -12.82 -20.66 -6.86
N ALA A 126 -13.51 -19.89 -6.02
CA ALA A 126 -14.86 -19.41 -6.29
C ALA A 126 -14.89 -18.56 -7.57
N ARG A 127 -13.94 -17.62 -7.69
CA ARG A 127 -13.77 -16.72 -8.83
C ARG A 127 -13.47 -17.49 -10.12
N ARG A 128 -12.45 -18.36 -10.13
CA ARG A 128 -12.09 -19.18 -11.31
C ARG A 128 -13.18 -20.13 -11.75
N SER A 129 -14.00 -20.59 -10.81
CA SER A 129 -15.05 -21.56 -11.09
C SER A 129 -16.41 -20.92 -11.39
N GLY A 130 -16.50 -19.58 -11.38
CA GLY A 130 -17.73 -18.82 -11.63
C GLY A 130 -18.81 -19.05 -10.59
N ARG A 131 -18.45 -19.48 -9.38
CA ARG A 131 -19.39 -19.83 -8.30
C ARG A 131 -19.44 -18.75 -7.23
N PRO A 132 -20.62 -18.51 -6.61
CA PRO A 132 -20.72 -17.54 -5.52
C PRO A 132 -19.82 -17.97 -4.33
N PRO A 133 -19.03 -17.06 -3.73
CA PRO A 133 -18.11 -17.39 -2.64
C PRO A 133 -18.79 -18.10 -1.47
N SER A 134 -20.00 -17.70 -1.09
CA SER A 134 -20.78 -18.31 0.00
C SER A 134 -20.92 -19.83 -0.11
N ARG A 135 -20.99 -20.37 -1.34
CA ARG A 135 -21.10 -21.82 -1.59
C ARG A 135 -19.82 -22.60 -1.34
N LEU A 136 -18.66 -21.94 -1.28
CA LEU A 136 -17.39 -22.59 -0.95
C LEU A 136 -16.91 -22.20 0.46
N LEU A 137 -17.19 -20.97 0.91
CA LEU A 137 -16.81 -20.46 2.23
C LEU A 137 -17.56 -21.14 3.37
N MET A 138 -18.86 -21.43 3.22
CA MET A 138 -19.61 -22.18 4.24
C MET A 138 -19.10 -23.62 4.40
N PRO A 139 -18.91 -24.41 3.32
CA PRO A 139 -18.25 -25.71 3.42
C PRO A 139 -16.84 -25.63 4.02
N LEU A 140 -16.04 -24.63 3.65
CA LEU A 140 -14.72 -24.40 4.28
C LEU A 140 -14.86 -24.23 5.80
N ALA A 141 -15.74 -23.34 6.25
CA ALA A 141 -15.96 -23.09 7.67
C ALA A 141 -16.44 -24.34 8.42
N LEU A 142 -17.36 -25.10 7.83
CA LEU A 142 -17.82 -26.38 8.37
C LEU A 142 -16.68 -27.41 8.42
N GLY A 143 -15.84 -27.49 7.40
CA GLY A 143 -14.66 -28.36 7.39
C GLY A 143 -13.68 -27.99 8.50
N CYS A 144 -13.36 -26.70 8.68
CA CYS A 144 -12.53 -26.25 9.80
C CYS A 144 -13.16 -26.64 11.15
N LEU A 145 -14.45 -26.37 11.34
CA LEU A 145 -15.14 -26.63 12.61
C LEU A 145 -15.19 -28.12 12.96
N LEU A 146 -15.60 -28.96 12.00
CA LEU A 146 -15.72 -30.41 12.18
C LEU A 146 -14.34 -31.09 12.30
N GLY A 147 -13.30 -30.48 11.74
CA GLY A 147 -11.92 -30.98 11.80
C GLY A 147 -11.23 -30.82 13.15
N GLY A 148 -11.61 -29.82 13.94
CA GLY A 148 -10.97 -29.51 15.22
C GLY A 148 -10.87 -30.71 16.17
N PRO A 149 -11.94 -31.49 16.42
CA PRO A 149 -11.90 -32.57 17.41
C PRO A 149 -11.09 -33.83 17.02
N PHE A 150 -10.45 -33.87 15.84
CA PHE A 150 -9.80 -35.09 15.32
C PHE A 150 -8.71 -35.63 16.25
N THR A 151 -8.00 -34.73 16.91
CA THR A 151 -6.95 -35.07 17.88
C THR A 151 -7.33 -34.53 19.25
N GLY A 152 -6.94 -35.24 20.31
CA GLY A 152 -7.12 -34.79 21.69
C GLY A 152 -6.40 -33.48 22.03
N ILE A 153 -5.49 -33.05 21.14
CA ILE A 153 -4.64 -31.85 21.30
C ILE A 153 -5.11 -30.65 20.47
N SER A 154 -6.02 -30.82 19.50
CA SER A 154 -6.38 -29.73 18.58
C SER A 154 -7.38 -28.73 19.16
N THR A 155 -8.22 -29.14 20.12
CA THR A 155 -9.21 -28.24 20.74
C THR A 155 -9.06 -28.16 22.26
N PRO A 156 -9.17 -26.94 22.85
CA PRO A 156 -9.09 -26.78 24.30
C PRO A 156 -10.06 -27.66 25.11
N PRO A 157 -11.33 -27.87 24.71
CA PRO A 157 -12.24 -28.77 25.44
C PRO A 157 -11.73 -30.21 25.55
N ASN A 158 -11.11 -30.76 24.50
CA ASN A 158 -10.56 -32.12 24.51
C ASN A 158 -9.38 -32.25 25.48
N ILE A 159 -8.55 -31.22 25.55
CA ILE A 159 -7.42 -31.17 26.49
C ILE A 159 -7.96 -31.07 27.92
N LEU A 160 -8.95 -30.21 28.18
CA LEU A 160 -9.54 -30.01 29.50
C LEU A 160 -10.23 -31.26 30.04
N VAL A 161 -11.01 -31.98 29.22
CA VAL A 161 -11.66 -33.22 29.67
C VAL A 161 -10.63 -34.33 29.94
N THR A 162 -9.56 -34.39 29.14
CA THR A 162 -8.48 -35.36 29.34
C THR A 162 -7.72 -35.10 30.65
N ASP A 163 -7.49 -33.83 30.98
CA ASP A 163 -6.85 -33.43 32.23
C ASP A 163 -7.78 -33.64 33.44
N ALA A 164 -9.08 -33.36 33.31
CA ALA A 164 -10.07 -33.63 34.34
C ALA A 164 -10.16 -35.13 34.69
N LEU A 165 -10.12 -36.02 33.68
CA LEU A 165 -10.06 -37.46 33.89
C LEU A 165 -8.78 -37.88 34.63
N ARG A 166 -7.63 -37.31 34.24
CA ARG A 166 -6.35 -37.55 34.91
C ARG A 166 -6.40 -37.14 36.38
N ALA A 167 -6.95 -35.96 36.67
CA ALA A 167 -7.10 -35.45 38.04
C ALA A 167 -8.04 -36.33 38.89
N ALA A 168 -9.06 -36.93 38.27
CA ALA A 168 -9.97 -37.87 38.92
C ALA A 168 -9.38 -39.29 39.09
N GLY A 169 -8.14 -39.55 38.69
CA GLY A 169 -7.51 -40.87 38.73
C GLY A 169 -8.04 -41.86 37.69
N LEU A 170 -8.77 -41.37 36.67
CA LEU A 170 -9.32 -42.16 35.59
C LEU A 170 -8.34 -42.23 34.41
N ARG A 171 -8.55 -43.20 33.50
CA ARG A 171 -7.76 -43.34 32.27
C ARG A 171 -7.94 -42.09 31.39
N PRO A 172 -6.87 -41.32 31.10
CA PRO A 172 -6.94 -40.20 30.18
C PRO A 172 -7.15 -40.67 28.74
N PHE A 173 -7.76 -39.82 27.92
CA PHE A 173 -7.88 -40.09 26.48
C PHE A 173 -6.51 -40.07 25.78
N GLY A 174 -6.33 -41.00 24.85
CA GLY A 174 -5.22 -40.99 23.90
C GLY A 174 -5.37 -39.89 22.85
N ILE A 175 -4.25 -39.49 22.23
CA ILE A 175 -4.22 -38.41 21.23
C ILE A 175 -5.16 -38.69 20.04
N PHE A 176 -5.30 -39.95 19.63
CA PHE A 176 -6.12 -40.37 18.48
C PHE A 176 -7.42 -41.08 18.88
N GLU A 177 -7.80 -41.07 20.15
CA GLU A 177 -9.01 -41.77 20.61
C GLU A 177 -10.30 -41.10 20.11
N PHE A 178 -10.24 -39.79 19.84
CA PHE A 178 -11.32 -39.02 19.22
C PHE A 178 -11.37 -39.15 17.69
N THR A 179 -10.30 -39.63 17.06
CA THR A 179 -10.17 -39.72 15.59
C THR A 179 -11.27 -40.56 14.93
N PRO A 180 -11.61 -41.78 15.37
CA PRO A 180 -12.63 -42.58 14.68
C PRO A 180 -14.02 -41.94 14.73
N ILE A 181 -14.38 -41.36 15.88
CA ILE A 181 -15.67 -40.66 16.07
C ILE A 181 -15.70 -39.39 15.20
N THR A 182 -14.63 -38.59 15.25
CA THR A 182 -14.56 -37.35 14.48
C THR A 182 -14.51 -37.61 12.98
N ALA A 183 -13.79 -38.64 12.54
CA ALA A 183 -13.76 -39.06 11.14
C ALA A 183 -15.17 -39.44 10.64
N ALA A 184 -15.96 -40.15 11.45
CA ALA A 184 -17.35 -40.47 11.12
C ALA A 184 -18.22 -39.20 11.04
N ILE A 185 -18.07 -38.26 11.99
CA ILE A 185 -18.78 -36.98 11.98
C ILE A 185 -18.41 -36.14 10.76
N VAL A 186 -17.13 -36.07 10.40
CA VAL A 186 -16.64 -35.32 9.24
C VAL A 186 -17.12 -35.96 7.95
N ALA A 187 -17.07 -37.29 7.84
CA ALA A 187 -17.63 -38.00 6.68
C ALA A 187 -19.14 -37.76 6.55
N ALA A 188 -19.89 -37.81 7.65
CA ALA A 188 -21.31 -37.49 7.68
C ALA A 188 -21.59 -36.02 7.32
N GLY A 189 -20.79 -35.08 7.82
CA GLY A 189 -20.88 -33.66 7.49
C GLY A 189 -20.59 -33.37 6.02
N ILE A 190 -19.54 -33.99 5.46
CA ILE A 190 -19.23 -33.93 4.03
C ILE A 190 -20.39 -34.50 3.22
N ALA A 191 -20.88 -35.70 3.57
CA ALA A 191 -22.01 -36.33 2.88
C ALA A 191 -23.26 -35.45 2.95
N PHE A 192 -23.57 -34.87 4.11
CA PHE A 192 -24.69 -33.95 4.28
C PHE A 192 -24.56 -32.71 3.38
N VAL A 193 -23.40 -32.04 3.40
CA VAL A 193 -23.17 -30.83 2.57
C VAL A 193 -23.24 -31.17 1.08
N VAL A 194 -22.68 -32.31 0.68
CA VAL A 194 -22.67 -32.82 -0.70
C VAL A 194 -24.07 -33.20 -1.18
N LEU A 195 -24.89 -33.85 -0.35
CA LEU A 195 -26.20 -34.40 -0.74
C LEU A 195 -27.35 -33.41 -0.55
N ALA A 196 -27.43 -32.79 0.64
CA ALA A 196 -28.52 -31.90 1.05
C ALA A 196 -28.09 -30.43 1.08
N GLY A 197 -26.88 -30.14 1.59
CA GLY A 197 -26.37 -28.78 1.77
C GLY A 197 -26.32 -27.98 0.47
N ARG A 198 -26.03 -28.60 -0.68
CA ARG A 198 -26.05 -27.91 -1.99
C ARG A 198 -27.37 -27.21 -2.32
N ARG A 199 -28.50 -27.69 -1.78
CA ARG A 199 -29.82 -27.09 -1.98
C ARG A 199 -30.15 -26.03 -0.93
N LEU A 200 -29.52 -26.11 0.24
CA LEU A 200 -29.73 -25.21 1.39
C LEU A 200 -28.72 -24.04 1.41
N LEU A 201 -27.60 -24.16 0.69
CA LEU A 201 -26.57 -23.13 0.63
C LEU A 201 -27.12 -21.87 -0.10
N PRO A 202 -26.95 -20.66 0.48
CA PRO A 202 -27.48 -19.43 -0.08
C PRO A 202 -26.98 -19.19 -1.51
N GLN A 203 -27.90 -19.07 -2.47
CA GLN A 203 -27.57 -18.82 -3.89
C GLN A 203 -27.29 -17.34 -4.19
N LYS A 204 -27.80 -16.45 -3.33
CA LYS A 204 -27.46 -15.04 -3.29
C LYS A 204 -26.92 -14.74 -1.89
N ALA A 205 -25.94 -13.84 -1.80
CA ALA A 205 -25.63 -13.17 -0.55
C ALA A 205 -26.89 -12.39 -0.12
N ALA A 206 -27.81 -13.04 0.57
CA ALA A 206 -28.92 -12.37 1.20
C ALA A 206 -28.34 -11.60 2.40
N GLY A 207 -28.13 -10.29 2.22
CA GLY A 207 -27.89 -9.35 3.31
C GLY A 207 -26.44 -9.14 3.76
N ALA A 208 -25.47 -9.91 3.27
CA ALA A 208 -24.08 -9.45 3.31
C ALA A 208 -23.94 -8.41 2.21
N SER A 209 -24.09 -7.13 2.57
CA SER A 209 -23.75 -6.00 1.71
C SER A 209 -22.42 -6.29 1.02
N ALA A 210 -22.26 -5.89 -0.24
CA ALA A 210 -20.96 -5.94 -0.92
C ALA A 210 -19.85 -5.42 0.02
N ASP A 211 -20.17 -4.42 0.85
CA ASP A 211 -19.34 -3.90 1.95
C ASP A 211 -18.79 -4.93 2.94
N SER A 212 -19.49 -6.01 3.29
CA SER A 212 -19.03 -6.98 4.30
C SER A 212 -18.07 -8.03 3.73
N LEU A 213 -18.24 -8.40 2.45
CA LEU A 213 -17.25 -9.19 1.70
C LEU A 213 -16.04 -8.31 1.31
N HIS A 214 -16.27 -7.06 0.92
CA HIS A 214 -15.22 -6.06 0.73
C HIS A 214 -14.53 -5.67 2.03
N GLN A 215 -15.17 -5.71 3.21
CA GLN A 215 -14.51 -5.48 4.51
C GLN A 215 -13.60 -6.66 4.89
N LEU A 216 -14.01 -7.90 4.59
CA LEU A 216 -13.11 -9.04 4.69
C LEU A 216 -11.94 -8.93 3.69
N ALA A 217 -12.18 -8.56 2.43
CA ALA A 217 -11.11 -8.34 1.45
C ALA A 217 -10.21 -7.12 1.76
N ALA A 218 -10.79 -6.05 2.30
CA ALA A 218 -10.11 -4.84 2.77
C ALA A 218 -9.26 -5.12 4.02
N SER A 219 -9.66 -6.07 4.86
CA SER A 219 -8.81 -6.58 5.94
C SER A 219 -7.54 -7.28 5.41
N TYR A 220 -7.53 -7.68 4.13
CA TYR A 220 -6.36 -8.22 3.41
C TYR A 220 -5.71 -7.21 2.43
N GLN A 221 -6.01 -5.91 2.55
CA GLN A 221 -5.34 -4.80 1.82
C GLN A 221 -5.40 -4.82 0.28
N LEU A 222 -6.13 -5.73 -0.35
CA LEU A 222 -6.13 -5.87 -1.82
C LEU A 222 -6.93 -4.75 -2.55
N ASP A 223 -7.95 -4.18 -1.91
CA ASP A 223 -8.80 -3.12 -2.49
C ASP A 223 -8.36 -1.69 -2.11
N ALA A 224 -7.38 -1.51 -1.21
CA ALA A 224 -7.00 -0.20 -0.69
C ALA A 224 -6.24 0.70 -1.69
N HIS A 225 -6.03 0.22 -2.91
CA HIS A 225 -5.21 0.89 -3.92
C HIS A 225 -5.92 1.17 -5.23
N LEU A 226 -7.17 0.74 -5.44
CA LEU A 226 -7.92 1.07 -6.65
C LEU A 226 -8.92 2.18 -6.38
N PHE A 227 -8.87 3.27 -7.14
CA PHE A 227 -9.84 4.35 -7.05
C PHE A 227 -10.02 5.06 -8.40
N THR A 228 -11.01 5.93 -8.46
CA THR A 228 -11.41 6.62 -9.69
C THR A 228 -11.07 8.10 -9.60
N LEU A 229 -10.52 8.62 -10.70
CA LEU A 229 -10.21 10.02 -10.92
C LEU A 229 -11.09 10.58 -12.02
N GLN A 230 -11.65 11.75 -11.81
CA GLN A 230 -12.36 12.47 -12.86
C GLN A 230 -11.57 13.70 -13.30
N ILE A 231 -11.45 13.89 -14.63
CA ILE A 231 -10.85 15.11 -15.19
C ILE A 231 -11.95 16.16 -15.30
N SER A 232 -11.95 17.13 -14.38
CA SER A 232 -12.95 18.21 -14.35
C SER A 232 -12.90 19.11 -15.59
N ALA A 233 -14.03 19.72 -15.94
CA ALA A 233 -14.12 20.65 -17.06
C ALA A 233 -13.23 21.88 -16.81
N GLY A 234 -12.38 22.23 -17.78
CA GLY A 234 -11.39 23.30 -17.64
C GLY A 234 -10.09 22.89 -16.94
N SER A 235 -9.85 21.59 -16.74
CA SER A 235 -8.55 21.09 -16.28
C SER A 235 -7.46 21.33 -17.33
N PRO A 236 -6.28 21.84 -16.95
CA PRO A 236 -5.08 21.90 -17.79
C PRO A 236 -4.61 20.56 -18.39
N LEU A 237 -5.13 19.44 -17.88
CA LEU A 237 -4.88 18.10 -18.41
C LEU A 237 -5.71 17.79 -19.68
N ASP A 238 -6.70 18.63 -20.02
CA ASP A 238 -7.48 18.48 -21.25
C ASP A 238 -6.61 18.69 -22.49
N GLY A 239 -6.63 17.71 -23.40
CA GLY A 239 -5.80 17.70 -24.60
C GLY A 239 -4.36 17.22 -24.39
N ARG A 240 -3.99 16.79 -23.18
CA ARG A 240 -2.66 16.25 -22.85
C ARG A 240 -2.61 14.73 -22.97
N THR A 241 -1.44 14.19 -23.32
CA THR A 241 -1.26 12.73 -23.30
C THR A 241 -1.15 12.20 -21.88
N LEU A 242 -1.42 10.90 -21.68
CA LEU A 242 -1.25 10.25 -20.39
C LEU A 242 0.20 10.35 -19.88
N ALA A 243 1.20 10.27 -20.77
CA ALA A 243 2.60 10.50 -20.42
C ALA A 243 2.87 11.94 -19.96
N GLU A 244 2.32 12.93 -20.67
CA GLU A 244 2.45 14.35 -20.34
C GLU A 244 1.74 14.71 -19.02
N SER A 245 0.69 13.98 -18.65
CA SER A 245 -0.06 14.22 -17.40
C SER A 245 0.76 13.95 -16.14
N ARG A 246 1.84 13.15 -16.25
CA ARG A 246 2.73 12.75 -15.15
C ARG A 246 2.04 12.11 -13.94
N LEU A 247 0.82 11.58 -14.10
CA LEU A 247 0.10 10.83 -13.05
C LEU A 247 0.95 9.71 -12.43
N GLY A 248 1.71 8.98 -13.27
CA GLY A 248 2.60 7.92 -12.82
C GLY A 248 3.87 8.43 -12.12
N SER A 249 4.60 9.35 -12.74
CA SER A 249 5.89 9.83 -12.21
C SER A 249 5.75 10.80 -11.04
N ALA A 250 4.71 11.63 -11.02
CA ALA A 250 4.48 12.61 -9.96
C ALA A 250 3.71 12.01 -8.77
N LEU A 251 2.63 11.25 -9.02
CA LEU A 251 1.72 10.79 -7.96
C LEU A 251 1.83 9.29 -7.63
N TYR A 252 2.66 8.53 -8.36
CA TYR A 252 2.72 7.07 -8.28
C TYR A 252 1.39 6.37 -8.53
N LEU A 253 0.61 6.91 -9.46
CA LEU A 253 -0.65 6.32 -9.87
C LEU A 253 -0.47 5.60 -11.20
N THR A 254 -0.80 4.31 -11.22
CA THR A 254 -0.86 3.53 -12.46
C THR A 254 -2.26 3.59 -13.01
N VAL A 255 -2.44 4.17 -14.19
CA VAL A 255 -3.75 4.17 -14.86
C VAL A 255 -4.01 2.79 -15.47
N LEU A 256 -5.04 2.12 -14.96
CA LEU A 256 -5.45 0.80 -15.43
C LEU A 256 -6.46 0.87 -16.57
N ALA A 257 -7.36 1.85 -16.52
CA ALA A 257 -8.36 2.04 -17.55
C ALA A 257 -8.81 3.51 -17.65
N LEU A 258 -9.33 3.87 -18.81
CA LEU A 258 -9.90 5.17 -19.13
C LEU A 258 -11.33 4.97 -19.63
N GLN A 259 -12.31 5.57 -18.97
CA GLN A 259 -13.71 5.54 -19.37
C GLN A 259 -14.10 6.90 -19.96
N ARG A 260 -14.62 6.87 -21.18
CA ARG A 260 -15.07 8.05 -21.93
C ARG A 260 -16.46 7.81 -22.48
N LYS A 261 -17.44 8.63 -22.07
CA LYS A 261 -18.85 8.55 -22.52
C LYS A 261 -19.42 7.12 -22.44
N GLY A 262 -19.07 6.37 -21.38
CA GLY A 262 -19.50 4.98 -21.18
C GLY A 262 -18.66 3.91 -21.88
N ILE A 263 -17.66 4.28 -22.69
CA ILE A 263 -16.73 3.33 -23.31
C ILE A 263 -15.50 3.19 -22.45
N LEU A 264 -15.22 1.98 -21.97
CA LEU A 264 -14.04 1.66 -21.15
C LEU A 264 -12.89 1.19 -22.06
N THR A 265 -11.76 1.89 -21.98
CA THR A 265 -10.51 1.55 -22.65
C THR A 265 -9.53 1.02 -21.62
N LEU A 266 -9.12 -0.24 -21.76
CA LEU A 266 -8.19 -0.90 -20.86
C LEU A 266 -6.74 -0.59 -21.24
N ALA A 267 -5.87 -0.45 -20.23
CA ALA A 267 -4.45 -0.18 -20.38
C ALA A 267 -4.15 0.90 -21.43
N PRO A 268 -4.65 2.15 -21.21
CA PRO A 268 -4.45 3.23 -22.16
C PRO A 268 -2.96 3.44 -22.44
N ARG A 269 -2.61 3.66 -23.71
CA ARG A 269 -1.23 3.91 -24.11
C ARG A 269 -0.73 5.22 -23.49
N PRO A 270 0.59 5.38 -23.26
CA PRO A 270 1.14 6.65 -22.80
C PRO A 270 0.82 7.84 -23.72
N SER A 271 0.58 7.57 -25.02
CA SER A 271 0.18 8.57 -26.02
C SER A 271 -1.33 8.89 -26.03
N GLU A 272 -2.14 8.24 -25.19
CA GLU A 272 -3.58 8.46 -25.15
C GLU A 272 -3.88 9.87 -24.64
N VAL A 273 -4.69 10.63 -25.39
CA VAL A 273 -5.02 12.02 -25.05
C VAL A 273 -6.19 12.05 -24.07
N LEU A 274 -5.95 12.62 -22.90
CA LEU A 274 -6.92 12.89 -21.85
C LEU A 274 -7.86 14.03 -22.27
N ARG A 275 -9.14 13.89 -21.94
CA ARG A 275 -10.18 14.88 -22.22
C ARG A 275 -10.96 15.24 -20.96
N ALA A 276 -11.47 16.47 -20.91
CA ALA A 276 -12.42 16.86 -19.88
C ALA A 276 -13.63 15.89 -19.84
N GLY A 277 -14.00 15.43 -18.65
CA GLY A 277 -15.04 14.43 -18.40
C GLY A 277 -14.58 12.98 -18.49
N ASP A 278 -13.32 12.72 -18.85
CA ASP A 278 -12.76 11.36 -18.76
C ASP A 278 -12.69 10.91 -17.30
N THR A 279 -12.94 9.62 -17.11
CA THR A 279 -12.90 8.95 -15.81
C THR A 279 -11.78 7.92 -15.85
N LEU A 280 -10.71 8.14 -15.08
CA LEU A 280 -9.56 7.25 -15.01
C LEU A 280 -9.70 6.31 -13.82
N ILE A 281 -9.43 5.04 -14.04
CA ILE A 281 -9.38 4.03 -12.99
C ILE A 281 -7.91 3.78 -12.72
N VAL A 282 -7.49 4.05 -11.48
CA VAL A 282 -6.07 4.09 -11.12
C VAL A 282 -5.76 3.16 -9.96
N HIS A 283 -4.55 2.63 -9.99
CA HIS A 283 -3.93 1.88 -8.91
C HIS A 283 -2.85 2.71 -8.22
N GLY A 284 -2.99 2.95 -6.92
CA GLY A 284 -2.02 3.66 -6.09
C GLY A 284 -2.58 4.01 -4.71
N ARG A 285 -1.83 4.78 -3.92
CA ARG A 285 -2.29 5.20 -2.59
C ARG A 285 -3.11 6.48 -2.69
N PRO A 286 -4.37 6.50 -2.23
CA PRO A 286 -5.22 7.70 -2.31
C PRO A 286 -4.62 8.88 -1.53
N ASP A 287 -3.83 8.62 -0.49
CA ASP A 287 -3.11 9.64 0.27
C ASP A 287 -2.19 10.48 -0.61
N HIS A 288 -1.57 9.91 -1.64
CA HIS A 288 -0.66 10.63 -2.53
C HIS A 288 -1.39 11.66 -3.38
N LEU A 289 -2.65 11.41 -3.72
CA LEU A 289 -3.45 12.34 -4.48
C LEU A 289 -4.11 13.38 -3.59
N ARG A 290 -4.64 12.98 -2.42
CA ARG A 290 -5.19 13.93 -1.43
C ARG A 290 -4.17 14.99 -1.04
N ARG A 291 -2.89 14.58 -0.94
CA ARG A 291 -1.71 15.43 -0.73
C ARG A 291 -1.41 16.47 -1.83
N PHE A 292 -2.12 16.47 -2.95
CA PHE A 292 -1.94 17.47 -4.00
C PHE A 292 -3.24 18.19 -4.35
N HIS A 293 -4.36 17.81 -3.73
CA HIS A 293 -5.68 18.34 -4.05
C HIS A 293 -5.87 19.77 -3.49
N GLY A 294 -6.51 20.65 -4.26
CA GLY A 294 -7.20 21.84 -3.71
C GLY A 294 -6.34 23.06 -3.33
N GLY A 295 -5.11 23.22 -3.83
CA GLY A 295 -4.28 24.41 -3.50
C GLY A 295 -3.82 24.49 -2.03
N GLU A 296 -4.17 23.49 -1.21
CA GLU A 296 -3.81 23.40 0.21
C GLU A 296 -2.32 23.11 0.46
N HIS A 297 -1.54 22.85 -0.60
CA HIS A 297 -0.14 22.44 -0.47
C HIS A 297 0.85 23.28 -1.26
N LEU A 298 0.40 23.97 -2.32
CA LEU A 298 1.21 24.85 -3.16
C LEU A 298 0.28 25.91 -3.77
N GLN A 299 0.49 27.17 -3.43
CA GLN A 299 -0.31 28.30 -3.93
C GLN A 299 0.53 29.12 -4.89
N ILE A 300 0.11 29.18 -6.16
CA ILE A 300 0.78 29.99 -7.17
C ILE A 300 0.44 31.45 -6.89
N GLU A 301 1.46 32.27 -6.61
CA GLU A 301 1.29 33.71 -6.43
C GLU A 301 1.41 34.45 -7.77
N ALA A 302 0.86 35.67 -7.82
CA ALA A 302 1.21 36.61 -8.86
C ALA A 302 2.72 36.97 -8.76
N PRO A 303 3.35 37.43 -9.87
CA PRO A 303 4.73 37.91 -9.83
C PRO A 303 4.94 38.92 -8.70
N ASN A 304 5.86 38.63 -7.78
CA ASN A 304 6.15 39.39 -6.55
C ASN A 304 7.55 40.03 -6.70
N PRO A 305 7.96 41.08 -5.96
CA PRO A 305 9.31 41.67 -6.10
C PRO A 305 10.43 40.73 -5.64
N ALA A 306 10.08 39.55 -5.08
CA ALA A 306 10.98 38.43 -4.89
C ALA A 306 11.61 37.92 -6.20
N HIS A 307 10.88 38.02 -7.33
CA HIS A 307 11.42 37.73 -8.66
C HIS A 307 12.64 38.59 -8.96
N ASP A 308 12.53 39.90 -8.78
CA ASP A 308 13.61 40.85 -9.07
C ASP A 308 14.82 40.63 -8.16
N ARG A 309 14.60 40.18 -6.92
CA ARG A 309 15.68 39.83 -5.99
C ARG A 309 16.46 38.60 -6.44
N VAL A 310 15.80 37.55 -6.93
CA VAL A 310 16.49 36.37 -7.50
C VAL A 310 17.17 36.70 -8.83
N HIS A 311 16.54 37.49 -9.69
CA HIS A 311 17.15 37.95 -10.94
C HIS A 311 18.43 38.77 -10.71
N ARG A 312 18.50 39.54 -9.61
CA ARG A 312 19.74 40.24 -9.22
C ARG A 312 20.80 39.33 -8.58
N CYS A 313 20.38 38.19 -8.04
CA CYS A 313 21.27 37.25 -7.35
C CYS A 313 21.94 36.25 -8.30
N LEU A 314 21.24 35.88 -9.37
CA LEU A 314 21.68 34.87 -10.34
C LEU A 314 22.11 35.52 -11.64
N VAL A 315 23.27 35.11 -12.15
CA VAL A 315 23.78 35.51 -13.46
C VAL A 315 23.76 34.31 -14.41
N LEU A 316 23.58 34.58 -15.70
CA LEU A 316 23.75 33.58 -16.75
C LEU A 316 25.15 33.70 -17.34
N ALA A 317 25.77 32.56 -17.64
CA ALA A 317 27.00 32.49 -18.39
C ALA A 317 26.98 31.33 -19.39
N GLU A 318 27.64 31.50 -20.51
CA GLU A 318 27.97 30.42 -21.44
C GLU A 318 29.41 29.99 -21.17
N GLY A 319 29.65 28.69 -20.97
CA GLY A 319 30.98 28.14 -20.76
C GLY A 319 31.21 26.91 -21.64
N ARG A 320 32.46 26.68 -22.06
CA ARG A 320 32.85 25.50 -22.82
C ARG A 320 33.43 24.45 -21.89
N VAL A 321 33.15 23.17 -22.14
CA VAL A 321 33.77 22.06 -21.40
C VAL A 321 35.19 21.79 -21.95
N PRO A 322 36.26 21.99 -21.17
CA PRO A 322 37.63 21.75 -21.64
C PRO A 322 37.95 20.24 -21.70
N GLU A 323 38.94 19.87 -22.51
CA GLU A 323 39.38 18.47 -22.74
C GLU A 323 39.89 17.74 -21.48
N LYS A 324 40.18 18.47 -20.40
CA LYS A 324 40.64 17.92 -19.12
C LYS A 324 39.59 18.04 -17.99
N SER A 325 38.35 18.38 -18.32
CA SER A 325 37.29 18.54 -17.32
C SER A 325 36.91 17.19 -16.69
N SER A 326 36.67 17.17 -15.38
CA SER A 326 36.10 16.01 -14.70
C SER A 326 34.63 15.75 -15.04
N LEU A 327 34.00 16.65 -15.79
CA LEU A 327 32.63 16.50 -16.30
C LEU A 327 32.54 15.53 -17.48
N LEU A 328 33.67 15.18 -18.12
CA LEU A 328 33.68 14.36 -19.32
C LEU A 328 33.13 12.95 -19.08
N GLY A 329 32.17 12.55 -19.92
CA GLY A 329 31.52 11.24 -19.85
C GLY A 329 30.52 11.09 -18.70
N ALA A 330 30.29 12.14 -17.91
CA ALA A 330 29.22 12.17 -16.92
C ALA A 330 27.92 12.71 -17.54
N THR A 331 26.79 12.23 -17.04
CA THR A 331 25.49 12.89 -17.28
C THR A 331 25.33 14.13 -16.39
N LEU A 332 24.42 15.06 -16.73
CA LEU A 332 24.12 16.21 -15.86
C LEU A 332 23.68 15.82 -14.44
N GLY A 333 23.08 14.65 -14.26
CA GLY A 333 22.73 14.14 -12.94
C GLY A 333 23.94 13.68 -12.12
N GLN A 334 25.01 13.23 -12.79
CA GLN A 334 26.25 12.71 -12.18
C GLN A 334 27.33 13.77 -12.05
N SER A 335 27.22 14.89 -12.78
CA SER A 335 28.24 15.93 -12.84
C SER A 335 28.43 16.71 -11.55
N GLU A 336 27.54 16.53 -10.57
CA GLU A 336 27.53 17.19 -9.26
C GLU A 336 27.51 18.74 -9.32
N LEU A 337 27.47 19.36 -10.51
CA LEU A 337 27.46 20.81 -10.72
C LEU A 337 26.38 21.52 -9.90
N ARG A 338 25.18 20.93 -9.81
CA ARG A 338 24.07 21.50 -9.05
C ARG A 338 24.19 21.32 -7.54
N ARG A 339 24.79 20.21 -7.10
CA ARG A 339 24.80 19.76 -5.70
C ARG A 339 26.05 20.26 -4.97
N SER A 340 27.20 20.18 -5.62
CA SER A 340 28.50 20.59 -5.06
C SER A 340 28.84 22.05 -5.40
N HIS A 341 28.55 22.49 -6.64
CA HIS A 341 28.94 23.82 -7.12
C HIS A 341 27.80 24.84 -7.22
N ARG A 342 26.56 24.44 -6.89
CA ARG A 342 25.34 25.27 -7.01
C ARG A 342 25.15 25.90 -8.39
N VAL A 343 25.61 25.24 -9.45
CA VAL A 343 25.43 25.67 -10.83
C VAL A 343 24.29 24.90 -11.49
N HIS A 344 23.30 25.61 -12.04
CA HIS A 344 22.23 25.00 -12.83
C HIS A 344 22.58 25.07 -14.31
N VAL A 345 22.45 23.95 -15.04
CA VAL A 345 22.63 23.92 -16.50
C VAL A 345 21.26 24.05 -17.15
N LEU A 346 21.07 25.12 -17.93
CA LEU A 346 19.82 25.43 -18.64
C LEU A 346 19.77 24.76 -20.02
N ALA A 347 20.92 24.73 -20.72
CA ALA A 347 21.02 24.13 -22.04
C ALA A 347 22.44 23.60 -22.31
N VAL A 348 22.52 22.57 -23.16
CA VAL A 348 23.76 22.06 -23.73
C VAL A 348 23.65 22.17 -25.25
N SER A 349 24.66 22.74 -25.87
CA SER A 349 24.84 22.71 -27.33
C SER A 349 26.08 21.88 -27.64
N GLY A 350 25.89 20.77 -28.35
CA GLY A 350 27.01 19.97 -28.87
C GLY A 350 27.75 20.73 -29.97
N GLY A 351 28.87 20.22 -30.44
CA GLY A 351 29.71 20.89 -31.46
C GLY A 351 29.01 21.33 -32.78
N GLY A 352 27.75 20.95 -33.02
CA GLY A 352 26.85 21.53 -34.01
C GLY A 352 25.73 22.31 -33.33
N ALA A 353 25.40 23.50 -33.85
CA ALA A 353 24.58 24.56 -33.25
C ALA A 353 23.14 24.23 -32.77
N GLU A 354 22.74 22.98 -32.67
CA GLU A 354 21.44 22.57 -32.12
C GLU A 354 21.52 22.22 -30.63
N ALA A 355 20.53 22.72 -29.87
CA ALA A 355 20.35 22.40 -28.46
C ALA A 355 19.93 20.94 -28.27
N VAL A 356 20.53 20.26 -27.29
CA VAL A 356 20.22 18.87 -26.97
C VAL A 356 18.81 18.75 -26.37
N LYS A 357 17.96 17.90 -26.96
CA LYS A 357 16.55 17.72 -26.54
C LYS A 357 16.40 17.06 -25.17
N GLU A 358 17.29 16.14 -24.79
CA GLU A 358 17.28 15.44 -23.49
C GLU A 358 18.53 15.72 -22.67
N LEU A 359 18.53 16.86 -21.99
CA LEU A 359 19.64 17.33 -21.17
C LEU A 359 20.06 16.33 -20.08
N ARG A 360 19.11 15.60 -19.49
CA ARG A 360 19.38 14.69 -18.35
C ARG A 360 20.20 13.45 -18.72
N HIS A 361 20.06 12.93 -19.93
CA HIS A 361 20.73 11.71 -20.38
C HIS A 361 21.93 11.99 -21.30
N HIS A 362 22.15 13.25 -21.66
CA HIS A 362 23.29 13.66 -22.46
C HIS A 362 24.60 13.43 -21.70
N LEU A 363 25.54 12.76 -22.35
CA LEU A 363 26.90 12.58 -21.85
C LEU A 363 27.72 13.80 -22.25
N ILE A 364 28.24 14.52 -21.25
CA ILE A 364 29.01 15.73 -21.48
C ILE A 364 30.30 15.38 -22.22
N ALA A 365 30.52 16.01 -23.37
CA ALA A 365 31.69 15.83 -24.22
C ALA A 365 32.60 17.06 -24.20
N ALA A 366 33.87 16.86 -24.57
CA ALA A 366 34.82 17.95 -24.71
C ALA A 366 34.37 18.89 -25.83
N GLY A 367 34.40 20.19 -25.56
CA GLY A 367 33.95 21.21 -26.50
C GLY A 367 32.46 21.53 -26.45
N ASP A 368 31.64 20.78 -25.69
CA ASP A 368 30.24 21.13 -25.44
C ASP A 368 30.14 22.52 -24.82
N ARG A 369 29.13 23.29 -25.23
CA ARG A 369 28.81 24.59 -24.64
C ARG A 369 27.65 24.45 -23.69
N LEU A 370 27.88 24.81 -22.44
CA LEU A 370 26.90 24.77 -21.36
C LEU A 370 26.44 26.21 -21.10
N LEU A 371 25.14 26.43 -21.25
CA LEU A 371 24.49 27.63 -20.73
C LEU A 371 24.12 27.37 -19.27
N VAL A 372 24.73 28.12 -18.37
CA VAL A 372 24.65 27.90 -16.93
C VAL A 372 24.10 29.12 -16.21
N GLN A 373 23.44 28.87 -15.08
CA GLN A 373 22.87 29.88 -14.20
C GLN A 373 23.26 29.59 -12.75
N ALA A 374 23.88 30.56 -12.10
CA ALA A 374 24.24 30.48 -10.68
C ALA A 374 24.56 31.88 -10.12
N GLU A 375 24.95 31.94 -8.86
CA GLU A 375 25.61 33.13 -8.30
C GLU A 375 26.97 33.37 -8.98
N ARG A 376 27.38 34.63 -9.10
CA ARG A 376 28.64 35.01 -9.77
C ARG A 376 29.86 34.29 -9.17
N GLU A 377 29.94 34.24 -7.84
CA GLU A 377 31.04 33.60 -7.11
C GLU A 377 31.14 32.09 -7.41
N ALA A 378 30.00 31.42 -7.58
CA ALA A 378 29.93 30.00 -7.88
C ALA A 378 30.44 29.69 -9.30
N LEU A 379 30.08 30.53 -10.29
CA LEU A 379 30.59 30.38 -11.67
C LEU A 379 32.09 30.63 -11.76
N GLU A 380 32.59 31.64 -11.03
CA GLU A 380 34.03 31.92 -10.96
C GLU A 380 34.80 30.79 -10.27
N ALA A 381 34.23 30.11 -9.28
CA ALA A 381 34.81 28.92 -8.67
C ALA A 381 34.90 27.74 -9.67
N VAL A 382 33.82 27.46 -10.42
CA VAL A 382 33.80 26.43 -11.46
C VAL A 382 34.82 26.71 -12.57
N GLY A 383 35.03 27.98 -12.93
CA GLY A 383 36.09 28.39 -13.85
C GLY A 383 37.50 28.13 -13.29
N ARG A 384 37.75 28.44 -12.02
CA ARG A 384 39.05 28.19 -11.35
C ARG A 384 39.38 26.72 -11.19
N GLU A 385 38.38 25.87 -10.96
CA GLU A 385 38.53 24.42 -10.86
C GLU A 385 38.72 23.74 -12.23
N GLY A 386 38.62 24.50 -13.33
CA GLY A 386 38.82 23.97 -14.69
C GLY A 386 37.67 23.10 -15.19
N LEU A 387 36.49 23.21 -14.57
CA LEU A 387 35.29 22.48 -15.00
C LEU A 387 34.70 23.07 -16.27
N LEU A 388 34.75 24.40 -16.41
CA LEU A 388 34.34 25.19 -17.57
C LEU A 388 35.43 26.20 -17.94
N SER A 389 35.67 26.39 -19.24
CA SER A 389 36.53 27.43 -19.80
C SER A 389 35.72 28.45 -20.58
N ASP A 390 36.33 29.60 -20.89
CA ASP A 390 35.74 30.66 -21.73
C ASP A 390 34.37 31.14 -21.22
N LEU A 391 34.22 31.30 -19.90
CA LEU A 391 32.98 31.77 -19.28
C LEU A 391 32.65 33.19 -19.77
N HIS A 392 31.59 33.29 -20.56
CA HIS A 392 31.04 34.55 -21.05
C HIS A 392 29.72 34.84 -20.33
N PHE A 393 29.70 35.90 -19.52
CA PHE A 393 28.49 36.34 -18.83
C PHE A 393 27.55 37.01 -19.83
N LEU A 394 26.30 36.56 -19.87
CA LEU A 394 25.29 37.03 -20.80
C LEU A 394 24.41 38.09 -20.15
N GLU A 395 24.16 39.17 -20.87
CA GLU A 395 23.13 40.14 -20.50
C GLU A 395 21.73 39.63 -20.88
N ALA A 396 20.67 40.17 -20.26
CA ALA A 396 19.29 39.68 -20.43
C ALA A 396 18.81 39.66 -21.90
N GLU A 397 19.37 40.50 -22.76
CA GLU A 397 19.03 40.61 -24.18
C GLU A 397 19.69 39.51 -25.05
N GLU A 398 20.84 38.98 -24.60
CA GLU A 398 21.66 37.99 -25.31
C GLU A 398 21.22 36.54 -25.07
N VAL A 399 20.27 36.32 -24.15
CA VAL A 399 19.76 34.98 -23.82
C VAL A 399 19.07 34.37 -25.05
N PRO A 400 19.47 33.16 -25.50
CA PRO A 400 18.87 32.49 -26.65
C PRO A 400 17.35 32.34 -26.50
N ALA A 401 16.60 32.59 -27.57
CA ALA A 401 15.13 32.53 -27.56
C ALA A 401 14.58 31.16 -27.10
N ALA A 402 15.30 30.08 -27.40
CA ALA A 402 14.98 28.72 -26.96
C ALA A 402 15.00 28.55 -25.42
N VAL A 403 15.78 29.38 -24.72
CA VAL A 403 15.96 29.32 -23.26
C VAL A 403 15.13 30.38 -22.53
N ARG A 404 14.67 31.44 -23.21
CA ARG A 404 13.73 32.43 -22.63
C ARG A 404 12.45 31.80 -22.09
N GLY A 405 11.98 30.72 -22.71
CA GLY A 405 10.82 29.94 -22.24
C GLY A 405 11.08 29.14 -20.96
N LEU A 406 12.32 28.69 -20.74
CA LEU A 406 12.77 28.00 -19.52
C LEU A 406 13.06 28.99 -18.37
N ALA A 407 13.19 30.29 -18.65
CA ALA A 407 13.44 31.33 -17.66
C ALA A 407 12.18 31.82 -16.92
N ARG A 408 11.01 31.20 -17.15
CA ARG A 408 9.79 31.62 -16.47
C ARG A 408 9.80 31.15 -15.02
N LEU A 409 9.99 32.11 -14.13
CA LEU A 409 9.89 31.92 -12.71
C LEU A 409 8.43 31.88 -12.26
N LEU A 410 8.08 30.83 -11.52
CA LEU A 410 6.80 30.68 -10.85
C LEU A 410 7.00 30.85 -9.34
N PRO A 411 6.43 31.90 -8.72
CA PRO A 411 6.44 32.03 -7.29
C PRO A 411 5.34 31.13 -6.70
N VAL A 412 5.72 30.20 -5.85
CA VAL A 412 4.80 29.25 -5.23
C VAL A 412 4.96 29.29 -3.72
N ARG A 413 3.91 29.74 -3.03
CA ARG A 413 3.87 29.75 -1.57
C ARG A 413 3.54 28.37 -1.04
N VAL A 414 4.23 27.99 0.03
CA VAL A 414 4.02 26.76 0.79
C VAL A 414 3.13 27.10 1.99
N PRO A 415 1.82 26.80 1.98
CA PRO A 415 0.92 27.09 3.11
C PRO A 415 1.22 26.21 4.35
N GLU A 416 0.68 26.61 5.50
CA GLU A 416 0.69 25.78 6.72
C GLU A 416 -0.06 24.47 6.48
N GLY A 417 0.55 23.34 6.87
CA GLY A 417 0.02 22.01 6.56
C GLY A 417 0.42 21.46 5.19
N SER A 418 1.24 22.20 4.41
CA SER A 418 1.81 21.67 3.17
C SER A 418 2.65 20.42 3.42
N VAL A 419 2.44 19.39 2.60
CA VAL A 419 3.26 18.16 2.62
C VAL A 419 4.71 18.36 2.21
N LEU A 420 5.05 19.54 1.68
CA LEU A 420 6.42 19.92 1.37
C LEU A 420 7.14 20.49 2.60
N ALA A 421 6.40 20.99 3.58
CA ALA A 421 7.00 21.51 4.80
C ALA A 421 7.71 20.39 5.57
N GLY A 422 8.96 20.65 5.97
CA GLY A 422 9.84 19.70 6.65
C GLY A 422 10.58 18.74 5.74
N LYS A 423 10.34 18.75 4.42
CA LYS A 423 11.05 17.91 3.44
C LYS A 423 12.13 18.69 2.72
N ASP A 424 13.16 17.99 2.24
CA ASP A 424 14.14 18.60 1.36
C ASP A 424 13.63 18.72 -0.10
N LEU A 425 14.35 19.47 -0.93
CA LEU A 425 13.97 19.67 -2.33
C LEU A 425 14.00 18.38 -3.17
N ILE A 426 14.77 17.36 -2.80
CA ILE A 426 14.78 16.05 -3.47
C ILE A 426 13.50 15.28 -3.12
N GLU A 427 13.17 15.19 -1.84
CA GLU A 427 11.97 14.56 -1.30
C GLU A 427 10.68 15.28 -1.73
N SER A 428 10.76 16.59 -2.01
CA SER A 428 9.66 17.40 -2.56
C SER A 428 9.22 16.94 -3.96
N ARG A 429 10.15 16.35 -4.73
CA ARG A 429 9.98 15.88 -6.12
C ARG A 429 9.56 16.92 -7.14
N LEU A 430 9.65 18.20 -6.82
CA LEU A 430 9.43 19.28 -7.79
C LEU A 430 10.33 19.07 -9.03
N GLY A 431 11.58 18.65 -8.83
CA GLY A 431 12.52 18.36 -9.93
C GLY A 431 12.21 17.09 -10.72
N ASN A 432 12.15 15.92 -10.06
CA ASN A 432 12.03 14.64 -10.77
C ASN A 432 10.59 14.31 -11.20
N GLY A 433 9.59 14.74 -10.43
CA GLY A 433 8.18 14.54 -10.77
C GLY A 433 7.66 15.58 -11.76
N PHE A 434 8.03 16.86 -11.57
CA PHE A 434 7.45 17.97 -12.31
C PHE A 434 8.44 18.70 -13.22
N GLY A 435 9.72 18.32 -13.26
CA GLY A 435 10.70 19.03 -14.10
C GLY A 435 10.97 20.47 -13.63
N LEU A 436 10.56 20.82 -12.42
CA LEU A 436 10.69 22.17 -11.87
C LEU A 436 11.96 22.26 -11.02
N THR A 437 12.77 23.29 -11.27
CA THR A 437 13.98 23.57 -10.50
C THR A 437 13.71 24.71 -9.53
N ALA A 438 13.91 24.48 -8.23
CA ALA A 438 13.93 25.57 -7.27
C ALA A 438 15.23 26.38 -7.41
N ILE A 439 15.10 27.64 -7.80
CA ILE A 439 16.23 28.57 -7.94
C ILE A 439 16.28 29.61 -6.83
N GLY A 440 15.23 29.73 -6.02
CA GLY A 440 15.21 30.56 -4.83
C GLY A 440 14.21 30.07 -3.79
N ILE A 441 14.54 30.27 -2.50
CA ILE A 441 13.61 30.13 -1.38
C ILE A 441 13.62 31.44 -0.61
N LEU A 442 12.48 32.12 -0.55
CA LEU A 442 12.30 33.30 0.29
C LEU A 442 11.62 32.88 1.60
N ARG A 443 12.32 33.07 2.72
CA ARG A 443 11.87 32.75 4.07
C ARG A 443 11.82 34.04 4.89
N GLY A 444 10.62 34.59 5.05
CA GLY A 444 10.47 35.96 5.57
C GLY A 444 11.19 36.94 4.63
N ASP A 445 12.23 37.60 5.12
CA ASP A 445 13.07 38.53 4.34
C ASP A 445 14.36 37.90 3.78
N GLU A 446 14.73 36.71 4.23
CA GLU A 446 15.95 36.02 3.80
C GLU A 446 15.71 35.29 2.47
N LEU A 447 16.54 35.59 1.47
CA LEU A 447 16.51 34.92 0.18
C LEU A 447 17.69 33.96 0.06
N LEU A 448 17.38 32.66 0.01
CA LEU A 448 18.36 31.63 -0.36
C LEU A 448 18.37 31.48 -1.87
N CYS A 449 19.40 32.03 -2.52
CA CYS A 449 19.63 31.84 -3.94
C CYS A 449 20.22 30.45 -4.20
N MET A 450 19.76 29.79 -5.26
CA MET A 450 20.23 28.47 -5.68
C MET A 450 20.37 27.46 -4.52
N PRO A 451 19.26 27.19 -3.80
CA PRO A 451 19.27 26.33 -2.61
C PRO A 451 19.89 24.97 -2.92
N SER A 452 20.63 24.39 -1.96
CA SER A 452 21.14 23.02 -2.09
C SER A 452 19.96 22.04 -2.32
N PRO A 453 20.13 20.95 -3.08
CA PRO A 453 19.11 19.89 -3.17
C PRO A 453 18.64 19.35 -1.81
N GLN A 454 19.48 19.43 -0.77
CA GLN A 454 19.12 19.00 0.59
C GLN A 454 18.49 20.12 1.45
N ALA A 455 18.28 21.32 0.88
CA ALA A 455 17.64 22.41 1.60
C ALA A 455 16.19 22.03 1.93
N THR A 456 15.82 22.21 3.19
CA THR A 456 14.48 21.90 3.68
C THR A 456 13.52 23.06 3.43
N VAL A 457 12.36 22.72 2.89
CA VAL A 457 11.24 23.63 2.68
C VAL A 457 10.46 23.77 3.98
N GLN A 458 10.12 24.99 4.37
CA GLN A 458 9.32 25.30 5.56
C GLN A 458 7.94 25.82 5.18
N ALA A 459 6.98 25.68 6.09
CA ALA A 459 5.69 26.33 5.94
C ALA A 459 5.90 27.86 5.94
N GLY A 460 5.21 28.55 5.03
CA GLY A 460 5.36 29.98 4.79
C GLY A 460 6.42 30.35 3.74
N ASP A 461 7.29 29.42 3.35
CA ASP A 461 8.31 29.68 2.32
C ASP A 461 7.66 30.04 0.97
N LEU A 462 8.24 31.02 0.27
CA LEU A 462 7.93 31.32 -1.11
C LEU A 462 9.02 30.73 -2.00
N LEU A 463 8.69 29.63 -2.69
CA LEU A 463 9.57 28.93 -3.60
C LEU A 463 9.53 29.60 -4.97
N LEU A 464 10.69 29.94 -5.51
CA LEU A 464 10.84 30.43 -6.87
C LEU A 464 11.26 29.27 -7.76
N LEU A 465 10.28 28.70 -8.45
CA LEU A 465 10.44 27.53 -9.30
C LEU A 465 10.63 27.94 -10.76
N GLN A 466 11.55 27.30 -11.44
CA GLN A 466 11.85 27.50 -12.86
C GLN A 466 11.49 26.22 -13.62
N GLY A 467 10.78 26.35 -14.74
CA GLY A 467 10.39 25.21 -15.56
C GLY A 467 9.75 25.62 -16.87
N THR A 468 9.39 24.65 -17.71
CA THR A 468 8.69 24.97 -18.96
C THR A 468 7.24 25.38 -18.67
N PRO A 469 6.59 26.16 -19.55
CA PRO A 469 5.17 26.47 -19.41
C PRO A 469 4.28 25.22 -19.31
N GLN A 470 4.70 24.10 -19.92
CA GLN A 470 3.99 22.83 -19.88
C GLN A 470 4.07 22.20 -18.48
N ASP A 471 5.24 22.20 -17.85
CA ASP A 471 5.43 21.66 -16.49
C ASP A 471 4.53 22.36 -15.47
N LEU A 472 4.39 23.68 -15.60
CA LEU A 472 3.55 24.49 -14.73
C LEU A 472 2.05 24.19 -14.92
N GLN A 473 1.61 23.98 -16.16
CA GLN A 473 0.23 23.59 -16.45
C GLN A 473 -0.10 22.18 -15.92
N VAL A 474 0.85 21.25 -16.02
CA VAL A 474 0.67 19.89 -15.47
C VAL A 474 0.55 19.93 -13.96
N LEU A 475 1.37 20.75 -13.27
CA LEU A 475 1.26 20.94 -11.82
C LEU A 475 -0.13 21.45 -11.40
N ASP A 476 -0.63 22.53 -12.03
CA ASP A 476 -1.98 23.07 -11.78
C ASP A 476 -3.09 22.06 -12.12
N GLY A 477 -2.91 21.29 -13.21
CA GLY A 477 -3.87 20.27 -13.63
C GLY A 477 -4.00 19.12 -12.63
N LEU A 478 -2.90 18.68 -12.04
CA LEU A 478 -2.90 17.64 -11.00
C LEU A 478 -3.55 18.12 -9.69
N GLN A 479 -3.46 19.41 -9.37
CA GLN A 479 -4.10 19.97 -8.17
C GLN A 479 -5.63 20.00 -8.24
N ARG A 480 -6.19 20.01 -9.47
CA ARG A 480 -7.64 20.08 -9.73
C ARG A 480 -8.29 18.71 -9.93
N LEU A 481 -7.56 17.61 -9.74
CA LEU A 481 -8.10 16.25 -9.91
C LEU A 481 -9.01 15.88 -8.74
N GLU A 482 -10.27 15.57 -9.02
CA GLU A 482 -11.25 15.16 -8.02
C GLU A 482 -11.27 13.63 -7.86
N ILE A 483 -11.29 13.17 -6.60
CA ILE A 483 -11.53 11.76 -6.26
C ILE A 483 -13.03 11.54 -6.27
N GLN A 484 -13.52 10.75 -7.22
CA GLN A 484 -14.91 10.33 -7.21
C GLN A 484 -15.04 9.09 -6.32
N ALA A 485 -15.99 9.10 -5.39
CA ALA A 485 -16.30 7.92 -4.59
C ALA A 485 -16.71 6.77 -5.52
N GLN A 486 -16.10 5.60 -5.35
CA GLN A 486 -16.42 4.42 -6.17
C GLN A 486 -17.92 4.15 -6.08
N THR A 487 -18.59 4.17 -7.23
CA THR A 487 -19.96 3.68 -7.34
C THR A 487 -19.88 2.18 -7.61
N SER A 488 -20.66 1.38 -6.87
CA SER A 488 -20.68 -0.10 -6.92
C SER A 488 -20.86 -0.70 -8.33
N ALA A 489 -21.34 0.08 -9.30
CA ALA A 489 -21.49 -0.32 -10.70
C ALA A 489 -20.15 -0.33 -11.49
N MET A 490 -19.22 0.59 -11.20
CA MET A 490 -17.94 0.68 -11.93
C MET A 490 -16.92 -0.38 -11.48
N ALA A 491 -16.93 -0.75 -10.20
CA ALA A 491 -16.13 -1.87 -9.70
C ALA A 491 -16.55 -3.19 -10.36
N ALA A 492 -17.86 -3.40 -10.58
CA ALA A 492 -18.39 -4.57 -11.26
C ALA A 492 -18.04 -4.62 -12.77
N GLU A 493 -17.86 -3.48 -13.44
CA GLU A 493 -17.38 -3.42 -14.83
C GLU A 493 -15.89 -3.75 -14.97
N LEU A 494 -15.07 -3.38 -13.98
CA LEU A 494 -13.68 -3.81 -13.87
C LEU A 494 -13.55 -5.30 -13.52
N GLU A 495 -14.50 -5.86 -12.77
CA GLU A 495 -14.58 -7.28 -12.41
C GLU A 495 -15.32 -8.15 -13.46
N SER A 496 -15.38 -7.69 -14.72
CA SER A 496 -15.89 -8.47 -15.85
C SER A 496 -14.80 -9.31 -16.52
N GLN A 497 -15.21 -10.30 -17.32
CA GLN A 497 -14.45 -11.44 -17.88
C GLN A 497 -13.14 -11.13 -18.66
N GLN A 498 -12.69 -9.87 -18.72
CA GLN A 498 -11.49 -9.43 -19.43
C GLN A 498 -10.34 -8.91 -18.55
N ILE A 499 -10.57 -8.61 -17.26
CA ILE A 499 -9.52 -8.14 -16.36
C ILE A 499 -9.19 -9.21 -15.32
N GLY A 500 -7.90 -9.54 -15.22
CA GLY A 500 -7.37 -10.39 -14.14
C GLY A 500 -6.15 -9.72 -13.53
N ALA A 501 -6.19 -9.45 -12.22
CA ALA A 501 -4.99 -9.15 -11.47
C ALA A 501 -4.27 -10.48 -11.17
N THR A 502 -2.98 -10.55 -11.50
CA THR A 502 -2.13 -11.68 -11.09
C THR A 502 -0.99 -11.10 -10.26
N GLU A 503 -0.85 -11.57 -9.03
CA GLU A 503 0.29 -11.24 -8.20
C GLU A 503 1.50 -12.02 -8.73
N VAL A 504 2.49 -11.31 -9.26
CA VAL A 504 3.75 -11.90 -9.73
C VAL A 504 4.83 -11.58 -8.72
N LEU A 505 5.26 -12.60 -7.97
CA LEU A 505 6.43 -12.52 -7.11
C LEU A 505 7.68 -12.65 -7.99
N LEU A 506 8.28 -11.52 -8.36
CA LEU A 506 9.58 -11.50 -9.03
C LEU A 506 10.67 -11.86 -8.02
N SER A 507 11.43 -12.91 -8.31
CA SER A 507 12.65 -13.24 -7.57
C SER A 507 13.60 -12.04 -7.66
N PRO A 508 14.26 -11.61 -6.57
CA PRO A 508 15.17 -10.45 -6.55
C PRO A 508 16.49 -10.67 -7.32
N ARG A 509 16.53 -11.61 -8.27
CA ARG A 509 17.66 -11.89 -9.15
C ARG A 509 17.16 -12.18 -10.58
N THR A 510 16.91 -11.11 -11.33
CA THR A 510 17.08 -11.05 -12.78
C THR A 510 17.60 -9.68 -13.13
#